data_AF-A0A8T8E569-F1
#
_entry.id   AF-A0A8T8E569-F1
#
_cell.length_a   1.000
_cell.length_b   1.000
_cell.length_c   1.000
_cell.angle_alpha   90.00
_cell.angle_beta   90.00
_cell.angle_gamma   90.00
#
_symmetry.space_group_name_H-M   'P 1'
#
loop_
_entity.id
_entity.type
_entity.pdbx_description
1 polymer ?
#
loop_
_entity_poly.entity_id
_entity_poly.type
_entity_poly.pdbx_seq_one_letter_code
_entity_poly.pdbx_strand_id
1 'polypeptide(L)'
;MGILDDIFGNSRVETESRTAQHERFPEDTYGPTYPVALHQDELEALKELVEEETSRSTAIEQEPLLNEGMDDQLRVKSSAEELSPFIRELIETWEDQMDADPSAVWWPVAVEWQFETYLQYCELRDEQDEDAFEFPANIDQVRTLFDRCLAAQENDAKLAITQKENIPDEEPDE
;
A
#
# COMPACT_ATOMS: atom_id res chain seq x y z
N MET A 1 62.24 -6.22 19.58
CA MET A 1 61.47 -4.97 19.65
C MET A 1 61.84 -4.18 18.40
N GLY A 2 61.09 -4.15 17.31
CA GLY A 2 59.66 -4.25 17.13
C GLY A 2 59.11 -2.83 17.03
N ILE A 3 58.79 -2.37 15.81
CA ILE A 3 57.81 -1.30 15.51
C ILE A 3 57.74 -1.08 13.99
N LEU A 4 56.66 -1.62 13.43
CA LEU A 4 56.09 -1.28 12.13
C LEU A 4 55.38 0.07 12.31
N ASP A 5 56.03 1.19 11.96
CA ASP A 5 55.44 2.53 12.15
C ASP A 5 55.53 3.42 10.91
N ASP A 6 55.54 2.84 9.70
CA ASP A 6 55.59 3.61 8.45
C ASP A 6 54.36 3.34 7.56
N ILE A 7 53.16 3.22 8.15
CA ILE A 7 51.89 3.08 7.39
C ILE A 7 50.75 3.94 7.98
N PHE A 8 51.06 5.08 8.62
CA PHE A 8 50.02 6.09 8.91
C PHE A 8 50.48 7.46 8.43
N GLY A 9 50.44 7.61 7.11
CA GLY A 9 50.38 8.92 6.49
C GLY A 9 49.18 9.68 7.04
N ASN A 10 49.51 10.74 7.77
CA ASN A 10 48.61 11.76 8.29
C ASN A 10 47.86 12.46 7.13
N SER A 11 46.79 11.85 6.63
CA SER A 11 45.77 12.54 5.86
C SER A 11 44.73 13.08 6.85
N ARG A 12 44.98 14.30 7.29
CA ARG A 12 43.99 15.20 7.88
C ARG A 12 42.71 15.09 7.05
N VAL A 13 41.70 14.43 7.59
CA VAL A 13 40.37 14.39 6.98
C VAL A 13 39.85 15.82 7.04
N GLU A 14 40.00 16.53 5.93
CA GLU A 14 39.21 17.73 5.69
C GLU A 14 37.77 17.24 5.70
N THR A 15 37.04 17.58 6.76
CA THR A 15 35.58 17.54 6.76
C THR A 15 35.13 18.54 5.71
N GLU A 16 35.14 18.10 4.45
CA GLU A 16 34.33 18.68 3.41
C GLU A 16 32.90 18.52 3.90
N SER A 17 32.34 19.61 4.41
CA SER A 17 30.93 19.77 4.63
C SER A 17 30.25 19.55 3.28
N ARG A 18 29.93 18.30 2.94
CA ARG A 18 28.97 17.98 1.89
C ARG A 18 27.65 18.58 2.37
N THR A 19 27.42 19.84 2.01
CA THR A 19 26.09 20.40 1.94
C THR A 19 25.27 19.36 1.21
N ALA A 20 24.31 18.73 1.90
CA ALA A 20 23.43 17.76 1.29
C ALA A 20 22.83 18.43 0.05
N GLN A 21 23.28 18.02 -1.13
CA GLN A 21 22.63 18.40 -2.37
C GLN A 21 21.31 17.65 -2.33
N HIS A 22 20.25 18.34 -1.96
CA HIS A 22 18.92 17.78 -2.00
C HIS A 22 18.61 17.62 -3.48
N GLU A 23 18.61 16.38 -3.96
CA GLU A 23 18.14 16.05 -5.29
C GLU A 23 16.65 16.45 -5.34
N ARG A 24 16.31 17.35 -6.26
CA ARG A 24 14.92 17.75 -6.48
C ARG A 24 14.34 16.84 -7.54
N PHE A 25 13.47 15.94 -7.13
CA PHE A 25 12.67 15.15 -8.03
C PHE A 25 11.50 16.00 -8.53
N PRO A 26 11.25 16.06 -9.85
CA PRO A 26 10.06 16.71 -10.39
C PRO A 26 8.79 16.07 -9.82
N GLU A 27 7.95 16.88 -9.19
CA GLU A 27 6.69 16.44 -8.57
C GLU A 27 5.69 15.92 -9.62
N ASP A 28 5.84 16.30 -10.88
CA ASP A 28 5.00 15.82 -11.99
C ASP A 28 5.32 14.35 -12.38
N THR A 29 6.52 13.86 -12.07
CA THR A 29 7.00 12.52 -12.50
C THR A 29 7.22 11.56 -11.33
N TYR A 30 7.47 12.08 -10.13
CA TYR A 30 7.80 11.28 -8.97
C TYR A 30 6.84 11.55 -7.81
N GLY A 31 6.45 10.49 -7.12
CA GLY A 31 5.62 10.55 -5.93
C GLY A 31 6.26 9.83 -4.73
N PRO A 32 5.85 10.20 -3.50
CA PRO A 32 6.30 9.55 -2.28
C PRO A 32 5.55 8.23 -2.05
N THR A 33 6.27 7.16 -1.69
CA THR A 33 5.70 5.83 -1.38
C THR A 33 6.45 5.11 -0.27
N TYR A 34 5.85 4.03 0.24
CA TYR A 34 6.48 3.13 1.20
C TYR A 34 6.75 1.77 0.54
N PRO A 35 7.98 1.23 0.62
CA PRO A 35 8.25 -0.14 0.19
C PRO A 35 7.65 -1.13 1.20
N VAL A 36 6.82 -2.05 0.70
CA VAL A 36 6.20 -3.12 1.48
C VAL A 36 6.62 -4.45 0.87
N ALA A 37 7.04 -5.40 1.72
CA ALA A 37 7.26 -6.77 1.26
C ALA A 37 5.90 -7.43 1.00
N LEU A 38 5.69 -8.02 -0.17
CA LEU A 38 4.48 -8.72 -0.56
C LEU A 38 4.81 -10.16 -0.94
N HIS A 39 4.07 -11.11 -0.38
CA HIS A 39 4.11 -12.51 -0.79
C HIS A 39 3.06 -12.82 -1.84
N GLN A 40 3.35 -13.80 -2.70
CA GLN A 40 2.40 -14.20 -3.75
C GLN A 40 1.05 -14.68 -3.16
N ASP A 41 1.10 -15.47 -2.09
CA ASP A 41 -0.10 -15.96 -1.40
C ASP A 41 -1.00 -14.80 -0.90
N GLU A 42 -0.40 -13.70 -0.45
CA GLU A 42 -1.14 -12.54 0.07
C GLU A 42 -1.84 -11.76 -1.04
N LEU A 43 -1.19 -11.64 -2.20
CA LEU A 43 -1.78 -11.02 -3.38
C LEU A 43 -2.91 -11.87 -3.95
N GLU A 44 -2.74 -13.20 -3.97
CA GLU A 44 -3.80 -14.14 -4.35
C GLU A 44 -5.01 -14.07 -3.40
N ALA A 45 -4.78 -13.95 -2.10
CA ALA A 45 -5.86 -13.76 -1.13
C ALA A 45 -6.63 -12.46 -1.32
N LEU A 46 -5.92 -11.36 -1.64
CA LEU A 46 -6.56 -10.07 -1.92
C LEU A 46 -7.40 -10.13 -3.22
N LYS A 47 -6.92 -10.84 -4.25
CA LYS A 47 -7.69 -11.08 -5.48
C LYS A 47 -8.95 -11.89 -5.21
N GLU A 48 -8.83 -12.98 -4.45
CA GLU A 48 -9.97 -13.83 -4.10
C GLU A 48 -11.04 -13.04 -3.36
N LEU A 49 -10.64 -12.16 -2.44
CA LEU A 49 -11.55 -11.25 -1.74
C LEU A 49 -12.32 -10.34 -2.72
N VAL A 50 -11.63 -9.71 -3.67
CA VAL A 50 -12.26 -8.84 -4.68
C VAL A 50 -13.18 -9.62 -5.61
N GLU A 51 -12.76 -10.83 -6.02
CA GLU A 51 -13.56 -11.71 -6.87
C GLU A 51 -14.85 -12.14 -6.18
N GLU A 52 -14.79 -12.48 -4.89
CA GLU A 52 -15.96 -12.85 -4.08
C GLU A 52 -16.89 -11.66 -3.84
N GLU A 53 -16.32 -10.50 -3.53
CA GLU A 53 -17.07 -9.25 -3.38
C GLU A 53 -17.85 -8.94 -4.66
N THR A 54 -17.18 -9.01 -5.81
CA THR A 54 -17.74 -8.67 -7.12
C THR A 54 -18.76 -9.69 -7.61
N SER A 55 -18.48 -10.98 -7.43
CA SER A 55 -19.32 -12.07 -7.96
C SER A 55 -20.65 -12.17 -7.22
N ARG A 56 -20.69 -11.69 -5.97
CA ARG A 56 -21.86 -11.77 -5.10
C ARG A 56 -22.50 -10.40 -4.84
N SER A 57 -21.91 -9.31 -5.35
CA SER A 57 -22.47 -7.96 -5.22
C SER A 57 -23.71 -7.77 -6.08
N THR A 58 -24.83 -7.39 -5.46
CA THR A 58 -25.92 -6.72 -6.16
C THR A 58 -25.82 -5.21 -5.87
N ALA A 59 -25.65 -4.39 -6.92
CA ALA A 59 -25.41 -2.95 -6.80
C ALA A 59 -26.51 -2.17 -6.04
N ILE A 60 -27.66 -2.78 -5.78
CA ILE A 60 -28.81 -2.17 -5.10
C ILE A 60 -28.67 -2.22 -3.57
N GLU A 61 -27.77 -3.04 -3.03
CA GLU A 61 -27.63 -3.28 -1.58
C GLU A 61 -26.43 -2.53 -0.95
N GLN A 62 -25.54 -1.95 -1.76
CA GLN A 62 -24.25 -1.42 -1.30
C GLN A 62 -24.34 -0.04 -0.61
N GLU A 63 -25.16 0.89 -1.11
CA GLU A 63 -25.30 2.25 -0.56
C GLU A 63 -25.92 2.33 0.85
N PRO A 64 -27.00 1.59 1.20
CA PRO A 64 -27.56 1.65 2.55
C PRO A 64 -26.64 1.04 3.60
N LEU A 65 -25.88 -0.01 3.26
CA LEU A 65 -24.96 -0.68 4.18
C LEU A 65 -23.83 0.24 4.66
N LEU A 66 -23.21 0.98 3.74
CA LEU A 66 -22.19 1.97 4.10
C LEU A 66 -22.76 3.07 5.02
N ASN A 67 -24.01 3.47 4.79
CA ASN A 67 -24.69 4.53 5.54
C ASN A 67 -25.18 4.12 6.93
N GLU A 68 -25.22 2.83 7.27
CA GLU A 68 -25.67 2.36 8.60
C GLU A 68 -24.53 1.75 9.44
N GLY A 69 -23.55 1.09 8.82
CA GLY A 69 -22.50 0.34 9.53
C GLY A 69 -21.15 1.02 9.71
N MET A 70 -20.75 1.96 8.84
CA MET A 70 -19.40 2.57 8.90
C MET A 70 -19.28 3.74 9.88
N ASP A 71 -18.07 4.02 10.35
CA ASP A 71 -17.76 5.25 11.09
C ASP A 71 -18.08 6.50 10.24
N ASP A 72 -18.71 7.50 10.84
CA ASP A 72 -19.08 8.77 10.18
C ASP A 72 -17.89 9.44 9.47
N GLN A 73 -16.64 9.22 9.94
CA GLN A 73 -15.45 9.78 9.31
C GLN A 73 -15.02 9.08 8.02
N LEU A 74 -15.30 7.78 7.87
CA LEU A 74 -15.00 7.01 6.66
C LEU A 74 -16.10 7.16 5.60
N ARG A 75 -17.37 7.31 6.03
CA ARG A 75 -18.51 7.56 5.15
C ARG A 75 -18.39 8.80 4.27
N VAL A 76 -17.79 9.87 4.79
CA VAL A 76 -17.67 11.14 4.05
C VAL A 76 -16.63 11.04 2.92
N LYS A 77 -15.76 10.02 2.94
CA LYS A 77 -14.58 9.95 2.08
C LYS A 77 -14.74 9.06 0.84
N SER A 78 -15.72 8.15 0.78
CA SER A 78 -15.93 7.31 -0.42
C SER A 78 -17.34 6.79 -0.59
N SER A 79 -17.70 6.56 -1.85
CA SER A 79 -18.83 5.71 -2.24
C SER A 79 -18.36 4.25 -2.41
N ALA A 80 -19.22 3.25 -2.18
CA ALA A 80 -18.89 1.82 -2.42
C ALA A 80 -18.31 1.58 -3.81
N GLU A 81 -18.83 2.33 -4.80
CA GLU A 81 -18.43 2.29 -6.19
C GLU A 81 -16.98 2.71 -6.43
N GLU A 82 -16.34 3.41 -5.49
CA GLU A 82 -14.95 3.91 -5.62
C GLU A 82 -13.93 3.01 -4.89
N LEU A 83 -14.37 2.17 -3.95
CA LEU A 83 -13.47 1.33 -3.14
C LEU A 83 -12.97 0.11 -3.92
N SER A 84 -13.86 -0.62 -4.60
CA SER A 84 -13.48 -1.81 -5.37
C SER A 84 -12.56 -1.47 -6.57
N PRO A 85 -12.78 -0.38 -7.33
CA PRO A 85 -11.82 0.05 -8.36
C PRO A 85 -10.42 0.34 -7.81
N PHE A 86 -10.31 1.06 -6.68
CA PHE A 86 -9.02 1.35 -6.06
C PHE A 86 -8.26 0.07 -5.70
N ILE A 87 -8.91 -0.90 -5.04
CA ILE A 87 -8.25 -2.16 -4.67
C ILE A 87 -7.84 -2.97 -5.89
N ARG A 88 -8.63 -2.94 -6.98
CA ARG A 88 -8.26 -3.60 -8.23
C ARG A 88 -7.03 -2.98 -8.87
N GLU A 89 -6.98 -1.66 -8.94
CA GLU A 89 -5.81 -0.94 -9.47
C GLU A 89 -4.55 -1.21 -8.63
N LEU A 90 -4.71 -1.26 -7.30
CA LEU A 90 -3.64 -1.63 -6.38
C LEU A 90 -3.12 -3.05 -6.65
N ILE A 91 -4.02 -4.02 -6.84
CA ILE A 91 -3.67 -5.40 -7.21
C ILE A 91 -2.91 -5.42 -8.55
N GLU A 92 -3.45 -4.78 -9.59
CA GLU A 92 -2.85 -4.75 -10.92
C GLU A 92 -1.43 -4.18 -10.88
N THR A 93 -1.27 -3.05 -10.18
CA THR A 93 0.02 -2.39 -10.00
C THR A 93 1.02 -3.25 -9.24
N TRP A 94 0.57 -3.97 -8.20
CA TRP A 94 1.43 -4.88 -7.44
C TRP A 94 1.81 -6.12 -8.23
N GLU A 95 0.91 -6.67 -9.05
CA GLU A 95 1.22 -7.79 -9.94
C GLU A 95 2.38 -7.45 -10.89
N ASP A 96 2.34 -6.26 -11.50
CA ASP A 96 3.40 -5.80 -12.41
C ASP A 96 4.75 -5.59 -11.69
N GLN A 97 4.72 -5.33 -10.38
CA GLN A 97 5.91 -5.15 -9.55
C GLN A 97 6.48 -6.45 -9.00
N MET A 98 5.74 -7.56 -9.05
CA MET A 98 6.19 -8.84 -8.51
C MET A 98 7.17 -9.55 -9.46
N ASP A 99 8.47 -9.51 -9.15
CA ASP A 99 9.52 -10.23 -9.87
C ASP A 99 10.09 -11.45 -9.10
N ALA A 100 9.79 -11.56 -7.81
CA ALA A 100 10.20 -12.64 -6.91
C ALA A 100 9.17 -12.92 -5.79
N ASP A 101 9.44 -13.90 -4.92
CA ASP A 101 8.63 -14.15 -3.72
C ASP A 101 9.54 -14.26 -2.47
N PRO A 102 9.45 -13.33 -1.50
CA PRO A 102 8.67 -12.08 -1.54
C PRO A 102 9.27 -11.02 -2.49
N SER A 103 8.43 -10.12 -3.00
CA SER A 103 8.82 -8.91 -3.76
C SER A 103 8.60 -7.65 -2.93
N ALA A 104 9.29 -6.56 -3.28
CA ALA A 104 9.00 -5.25 -2.73
C ALA A 104 8.03 -4.51 -3.65
N VAL A 105 6.89 -4.10 -3.11
CA VAL A 105 5.88 -3.32 -3.82
C VAL A 105 5.71 -1.93 -3.20
N TRP A 106 5.19 -0.99 -3.98
CA TRP A 106 4.97 0.38 -3.53
C TRP A 106 3.56 0.54 -2.94
N TRP A 107 3.53 0.97 -1.67
CA TRP A 107 2.34 1.41 -0.97
C TRP A 107 2.24 2.95 -1.06
N PRO A 108 1.17 3.50 -1.67
CA PRO A 108 0.98 4.95 -1.77
C PRO A 108 0.85 5.63 -0.39
N VAL A 109 1.12 6.93 -0.36
CA VAL A 109 0.86 7.74 0.83
C VAL A 109 -0.63 8.10 0.91
N ALA A 110 -1.20 8.10 2.11
CA ALA A 110 -2.57 8.56 2.39
C ALA A 110 -3.71 7.71 1.78
N VAL A 111 -3.44 6.43 1.46
CA VAL A 111 -4.45 5.48 0.96
C VAL A 111 -4.88 4.45 2.01
N GLU A 112 -4.38 4.55 3.24
CA GLU A 112 -4.72 3.63 4.34
C GLU A 112 -6.21 3.56 4.60
N TRP A 113 -6.88 4.71 4.51
CA TRP A 113 -8.30 4.82 4.78
C TRP A 113 -9.13 4.15 3.69
N GLN A 114 -8.70 4.13 2.42
CA GLN A 114 -9.44 3.45 1.33
C GLN A 114 -9.42 1.95 1.55
N PHE A 115 -8.25 1.39 1.85
CA PHE A 115 -8.10 -0.03 2.11
C PHE A 115 -8.83 -0.45 3.40
N GLU A 116 -8.71 0.33 4.48
CA GLU A 116 -9.45 0.09 5.72
C GLU A 116 -10.97 0.12 5.48
N THR A 117 -11.46 1.13 4.75
CA THR A 117 -12.88 1.27 4.41
C THR A 117 -13.34 0.09 3.57
N TYR A 118 -12.54 -0.39 2.62
CA TYR A 118 -12.87 -1.58 1.84
C TYR A 118 -12.99 -2.85 2.69
N LEU A 119 -12.06 -3.07 3.64
CA LEU A 119 -12.14 -4.22 4.55
C LEU A 119 -13.36 -4.14 5.47
N GLN A 120 -13.66 -2.96 6.02
CA GLN A 120 -14.86 -2.74 6.82
C GLN A 120 -16.14 -2.97 6.00
N TYR A 121 -16.15 -2.55 4.73
CA TYR A 121 -17.26 -2.82 3.84
C TYR A 121 -17.48 -4.32 3.63
N CYS A 122 -16.42 -5.08 3.40
CA CYS A 122 -16.51 -6.54 3.29
C CYS A 122 -17.01 -7.18 4.60
N GLU A 123 -16.55 -6.68 5.75
CA GLU A 123 -16.98 -7.16 7.07
C GLU A 123 -18.47 -6.94 7.28
N LEU A 124 -18.97 -5.74 6.97
CA LEU A 124 -20.39 -5.43 7.05
C LEU A 124 -21.25 -6.31 6.14
N ARG A 125 -20.71 -6.82 5.03
CA ARG A 125 -21.45 -7.77 4.17
C ARG A 125 -21.46 -9.17 4.73
N ASP A 126 -20.32 -9.66 5.23
CA ASP A 126 -20.20 -10.98 5.86
C ASP A 126 -21.12 -11.13 7.09
N GLU A 127 -21.35 -10.02 7.80
CA GLU A 127 -22.26 -9.97 8.95
C GLU A 127 -23.76 -9.94 8.58
N GLN A 128 -24.12 -9.74 7.30
CA GLN A 128 -25.51 -9.64 6.86
C GLN A 128 -26.03 -10.99 6.42
N ASP A 129 -26.95 -11.56 7.21
CA ASP A 129 -27.58 -12.87 6.92
C ASP A 129 -28.28 -12.95 5.53
N GLU A 130 -28.64 -11.81 4.95
CA GLU A 130 -29.32 -11.70 3.65
C GLU A 130 -28.35 -11.53 2.45
N ASP A 131 -27.07 -11.21 2.71
CA ASP A 131 -26.03 -11.12 1.68
C ASP A 131 -25.40 -12.51 1.47
N ALA A 132 -25.09 -12.86 0.22
CA ALA A 132 -24.43 -14.12 -0.11
C ALA A 132 -22.91 -14.06 0.05
N PHE A 133 -22.37 -12.86 0.30
CA PHE A 133 -20.95 -12.64 0.55
C PHE A 133 -20.50 -13.31 1.84
N GLU A 134 -19.38 -14.02 1.74
CA GLU A 134 -18.67 -14.56 2.89
C GLU A 134 -17.18 -14.29 2.64
N PHE A 135 -16.43 -14.03 3.70
CA PHE A 135 -14.99 -13.88 3.58
C PHE A 135 -14.33 -15.15 3.02
N PRO A 136 -13.32 -15.00 2.14
CA PRO A 136 -12.54 -16.14 1.69
C PRO A 136 -11.70 -16.70 2.85
N ALA A 137 -11.35 -17.98 2.76
CA ALA A 137 -10.69 -18.71 3.85
C ALA A 137 -9.31 -18.14 4.25
N ASN A 138 -8.70 -17.34 3.37
CA ASN A 138 -7.39 -16.72 3.50
C ASN A 138 -7.46 -15.22 3.88
N ILE A 139 -8.60 -14.70 4.36
CA ILE A 139 -8.75 -13.29 4.77
C ILE A 139 -7.67 -12.82 5.77
N ASP A 140 -7.17 -13.72 6.62
CA ASP A 140 -6.09 -13.41 7.57
C ASP A 140 -4.79 -12.99 6.87
N GLN A 141 -4.53 -13.49 5.65
CA GLN A 141 -3.38 -13.07 4.84
C GLN A 141 -3.55 -11.61 4.36
N VAL A 142 -4.76 -11.24 3.94
CA VAL A 142 -5.09 -9.86 3.55
C VAL A 142 -4.94 -8.90 4.72
N ARG A 143 -5.46 -9.27 5.90
CA ARG A 143 -5.30 -8.47 7.13
C ARG A 143 -3.82 -8.31 7.51
N THR A 144 -3.05 -9.40 7.42
CA THR A 144 -1.59 -9.38 7.69
C THR A 144 -0.83 -8.47 6.70
N LEU A 145 -1.23 -8.47 5.43
CA LEU A 145 -0.69 -7.56 4.41
C LEU A 145 -1.02 -6.10 4.76
N PHE A 146 -2.28 -5.80 5.08
CA PHE A 146 -2.70 -4.46 5.44
C PHE A 146 -1.96 -3.91 6.68
N ASP A 147 -1.82 -4.73 7.73
CA ASP A 147 -1.03 -4.37 8.92
C ASP A 147 0.43 -4.04 8.57
N ARG A 148 1.00 -4.76 7.59
CA ARG A 148 2.37 -4.50 7.12
C ARG A 148 2.48 -3.17 6.38
N CYS A 149 1.48 -2.81 5.57
CA CYS A 149 1.40 -1.51 4.93
C CYS A 149 1.33 -0.38 5.96
N LEU A 150 0.48 -0.51 6.97
CA LEU A 150 0.37 0.47 8.07
C LEU A 150 1.70 0.63 8.80
N ALA A 151 2.34 -0.49 9.18
CA ALA A 151 3.63 -0.46 9.86
C ALA A 151 4.78 0.13 9.01
N ALA A 152 4.65 0.08 7.67
CA ALA A 152 5.59 0.75 6.78
C ALA A 152 5.41 2.28 6.81
N GLN A 153 4.16 2.74 6.79
CA GLN A 153 3.78 4.16 6.83
C GLN A 153 4.09 4.85 8.16
N GLU A 154 4.00 4.14 9.29
CA GLU A 154 4.37 4.69 10.61
C GLU A 154 5.86 5.06 10.74
N ASN A 155 6.69 4.66 9.77
CA ASN A 155 8.12 4.92 9.77
C ASN A 155 8.53 5.76 8.54
N ASP A 156 8.37 7.09 8.66
CA ASP A 156 8.76 8.07 7.65
C ASP A 156 10.21 7.94 7.15
N ALA A 157 11.11 7.32 7.92
CA ALA A 157 12.49 7.07 7.47
C ALA A 157 12.58 6.03 6.33
N LYS A 158 11.49 5.33 6.03
CA LYS A 158 11.36 4.38 4.92
C LYS A 158 10.69 5.00 3.69
N LEU A 159 10.30 6.27 3.73
CA LEU A 159 9.70 6.94 2.59
C LEU A 159 10.68 6.94 1.41
N ALA A 160 10.22 6.40 0.28
CA ALA A 160 10.93 6.36 -0.97
C ALA A 160 10.29 7.33 -1.97
N ILE A 161 11.09 7.82 -2.91
CA ILE A 161 10.61 8.56 -4.07
C ILE A 161 10.65 7.61 -5.25
N THR A 162 9.49 7.35 -5.87
CA THR A 162 9.36 6.46 -7.02
C THR A 162 8.66 7.18 -8.16
N GLN A 163 8.74 6.65 -9.39
CA GLN A 163 8.04 7.23 -10.52
C GLN A 163 6.54 7.01 -10.36
N LYS A 164 5.72 8.05 -10.61
CA LYS A 164 4.25 8.01 -10.46
C LYS A 164 3.60 6.82 -11.17
N GLU A 165 4.12 6.42 -12.34
CA GLU A 165 3.65 5.23 -13.07
C GLU A 165 3.70 3.90 -12.27
N ASN A 166 4.47 3.85 -11.17
CA ASN A 166 4.57 2.68 -10.28
C ASN A 166 3.80 2.89 -8.96
N ILE A 167 3.08 4.00 -8.83
CA ILE A 167 2.28 4.34 -7.66
C ILE A 167 0.82 4.15 -8.04
N PRO A 168 0.11 3.23 -7.37
CA PRO A 168 -1.33 3.10 -7.55
C PRO A 168 -2.04 4.46 -7.37
N ASP A 169 -2.99 4.79 -8.26
CA ASP A 169 -3.82 6.02 -8.24
C ASP A 169 -3.07 7.34 -8.58
N GLU A 170 -1.75 7.33 -8.87
CA GLU A 170 -1.04 8.51 -9.38
C GLU A 170 -0.73 8.41 -10.89
N GLU A 171 -1.53 9.07 -11.72
CA GLU A 171 -1.16 9.31 -13.12
C GLU A 171 -0.10 10.43 -13.22
N PRO A 172 0.91 10.30 -14.09
CA PRO A 172 1.83 11.41 -14.36
C PRO A 172 1.06 12.56 -15.02
N ASP A 173 1.32 13.80 -14.57
CA ASP A 173 0.74 14.99 -15.18
C ASP A 173 1.29 15.13 -16.63
N GLU A 174 0.40 15.18 -17.64
CA GLU A 174 0.74 15.30 -19.08
C GLU A 174 1.48 16.60 -19.47
#